data_AF-A0A3D6DTG0-F1
#
_entry.id   AF-A0A3D6DTG0-F1
#
_cell.length_a   1.000
_cell.length_b   1.000
_cell.length_c   1.000
_cell.angle_alpha   90.00
_cell.angle_beta   90.00
_cell.angle_gamma   90.00
#
_symmetry.space_group_name_H-M   'P 1'
#
loop_
_entity.id
_entity.type
_entity.pdbx_description
1 polymer ?
#
loop_
_entity_poly.entity_id
_entity_poly.type
_entity_poly.pdbx_seq_one_letter_code
_entity_poly.pdbx_strand_id
1 'polypeptide(L)'
;DNYAAYNRIPERILQLDWPRRLFGESRRRHFATYVGDNLGALAGNFLFGALLGGTTLFGLLLGLPIDIRHVAFSSAFVGVALVGLDFSAHLSAVVWAALGVGMIGFINLSVSFALALDVALRSRQVSDAQWRTLGRSVLEHLLRRPMDFFLPPRKGAE
;
A
#
# COMPACT_ATOMS: atom_id res chain seq x y z
N ASP A 1 -12.78 2.06 7.46
CA ASP A 1 -12.40 3.31 6.77
C ASP A 1 -12.77 4.52 7.65
N ASN A 2 -11.93 4.82 8.66
CA ASN A 2 -12.26 5.85 9.65
C ASN A 2 -12.35 7.26 9.02
N TYR A 3 -11.61 7.51 7.94
CA TYR A 3 -11.62 8.80 7.26
C TYR A 3 -12.92 9.04 6.48
N ALA A 4 -13.43 8.02 5.78
CA ALA A 4 -14.70 8.07 5.08
C ALA A 4 -15.88 8.32 6.03
N ALA A 5 -15.92 7.58 7.15
CA ALA A 5 -16.94 7.71 8.18
C ALA A 5 -16.84 9.06 8.92
N TYR A 6 -15.63 9.50 9.29
CA TYR A 6 -15.42 10.77 9.98
C TYR A 6 -15.84 11.98 9.11
N ASN A 7 -15.51 11.96 7.81
CA ASN A 7 -15.83 13.07 6.91
C ASN A 7 -17.22 12.99 6.27
N ARG A 8 -18.01 11.95 6.60
CA ARG A 8 -19.35 11.73 6.05
C ARG A 8 -19.35 11.78 4.51
N ILE A 9 -18.38 11.11 3.91
CA ILE A 9 -18.20 11.15 2.45
C ILE A 9 -19.41 10.55 1.70
N PRO A 10 -20.04 9.44 2.17
CA PRO A 10 -21.27 8.93 1.56
C PRO A 10 -22.39 9.98 1.52
N GLU A 11 -22.58 10.72 2.61
CA GLU A 11 -23.61 11.75 2.73
C GLU A 11 -23.35 12.92 1.79
N ARG A 12 -22.08 13.31 1.60
CA ARG A 12 -21.68 14.35 0.63
C ARG A 12 -21.91 13.89 -0.81
N ILE A 13 -21.63 12.63 -1.13
CA ILE A 13 -21.90 12.06 -2.45
C ILE A 13 -23.41 12.07 -2.75
N LEU A 14 -24.24 11.84 -1.73
CA LEU A 14 -25.70 11.95 -1.80
C LEU A 14 -26.22 13.39 -1.85
N GLN A 15 -25.38 14.42 -1.72
CA GLN A 15 -25.79 15.82 -1.93
C GLN A 15 -25.48 16.32 -3.35
N LEU A 16 -24.72 15.56 -4.15
CA LEU A 16 -24.42 15.93 -5.53
C LEU A 16 -25.63 15.66 -6.45
N ASP A 17 -26.06 16.68 -7.18
CA ASP A 17 -27.21 16.61 -8.11
C ASP A 17 -26.85 16.03 -9.48
N TRP A 18 -25.58 16.11 -9.89
CA TRP A 18 -25.13 15.63 -11.21
C TRP A 18 -25.19 14.09 -11.38
N PRO A 19 -24.87 13.24 -10.37
CA PRO A 19 -24.98 11.79 -10.49
C PRO A 19 -26.45 11.33 -10.46
N ARG A 20 -27.33 12.13 -9.83
CA ARG A 20 -28.77 11.87 -9.74
C ARG A 20 -29.43 11.86 -11.12
N ARG A 21 -28.97 12.73 -12.03
CA ARG A 21 -29.48 12.83 -13.41
C ARG A 21 -29.02 11.69 -14.32
N LEU A 22 -27.90 11.03 -14.01
CA LEU A 22 -27.30 9.99 -14.87
C LEU A 22 -27.67 8.55 -14.45
N PHE A 23 -27.76 8.27 -13.14
CA PHE A 23 -27.83 6.89 -12.65
C PHE A 23 -29.11 6.54 -11.87
N GLY A 24 -29.95 7.53 -11.55
CA GLY A 24 -31.12 7.35 -10.69
C GLY A 24 -30.78 7.14 -9.20
N GLU A 25 -31.77 7.32 -8.32
CA GLU A 25 -31.55 7.39 -6.87
C GLU A 25 -30.99 6.09 -6.26
N SER A 26 -31.45 4.93 -6.76
CA SER A 26 -31.04 3.61 -6.26
C SER A 26 -29.55 3.33 -6.52
N ARG A 27 -29.06 3.60 -7.73
CA ARG A 27 -27.63 3.42 -8.08
C ARG A 27 -26.74 4.43 -7.35
N ARG A 28 -27.22 5.66 -7.14
CA ARG A 28 -26.48 6.67 -6.37
C ARG A 28 -26.25 6.21 -4.93
N ARG A 29 -27.28 5.65 -4.29
CA ARG A 29 -27.17 5.12 -2.93
C ARG A 29 -26.21 3.94 -2.86
N HIS A 30 -26.29 3.02 -3.81
CA HIS A 30 -25.36 1.89 -3.88
C HIS A 30 -23.91 2.35 -4.11
N PHE A 31 -23.69 3.34 -4.98
CA PHE A 31 -22.39 3.93 -5.21
C PHE A 31 -21.85 4.67 -3.98
N ALA A 32 -22.67 5.48 -3.31
CA ALA A 32 -22.28 6.19 -2.10
C ALA A 32 -21.89 5.23 -0.96
N THR A 33 -22.64 4.13 -0.79
CA THR A 33 -22.31 3.06 0.16
C THR A 33 -21.02 2.35 -0.25
N TYR A 34 -20.89 1.94 -1.52
CA TYR A 34 -19.70 1.27 -2.01
C TYR A 34 -18.43 2.11 -1.84
N VAL A 35 -18.50 3.40 -2.20
CA VAL A 35 -17.43 4.35 -2.00
C VAL A 35 -17.17 4.52 -0.50
N GLY A 36 -18.19 4.77 0.33
CA GLY A 36 -18.07 4.81 1.80
C GLY A 36 -17.27 3.66 2.41
N ASP A 37 -17.59 2.45 1.98
CA ASP A 37 -17.01 1.22 2.52
C ASP A 37 -15.61 0.92 1.95
N ASN A 38 -15.27 1.43 0.76
CA ASN A 38 -14.05 1.11 0.02
C ASN A 38 -13.19 2.34 -0.34
N LEU A 39 -13.43 3.51 0.25
CA LEU A 39 -12.79 4.78 -0.11
C LEU A 39 -11.27 4.70 -0.01
N GLY A 40 -10.75 4.12 1.06
CA GLY A 40 -9.31 3.91 1.25
C GLY A 40 -8.71 3.03 0.14
N ALA A 41 -9.40 1.95 -0.24
CA ALA A 41 -8.95 1.05 -1.31
C ALA A 41 -9.03 1.72 -2.69
N LEU A 42 -10.12 2.43 -2.96
CA LEU A 42 -10.32 3.17 -4.21
C LEU A 42 -9.30 4.30 -4.36
N ALA A 43 -9.12 5.12 -3.33
CA ALA A 43 -8.15 6.20 -3.33
C ALA A 43 -6.72 5.65 -3.45
N GLY A 44 -6.39 4.59 -2.71
CA GLY A 44 -5.10 3.92 -2.80
C GLY A 44 -4.81 3.40 -4.21
N ASN A 45 -5.75 2.65 -4.82
CA ASN A 45 -5.58 2.14 -6.17
C ASN A 45 -5.50 3.25 -7.22
N PHE A 46 -6.29 4.31 -7.07
CA PHE A 46 -6.25 5.48 -7.96
C PHE A 46 -4.90 6.19 -7.87
N LEU A 47 -4.43 6.50 -6.65
CA LEU A 47 -3.13 7.14 -6.44
C LEU A 47 -2.01 6.26 -6.97
N PHE A 48 -2.08 4.96 -6.71
CA PHE A 48 -1.12 3.99 -7.22
C PHE A 48 -1.04 4.01 -8.75
N GLY A 49 -2.18 4.00 -9.44
CA GLY A 49 -2.24 4.12 -10.90
C GLY A 49 -1.70 5.45 -11.43
N ALA A 50 -2.05 6.56 -10.78
CA ALA A 50 -1.56 7.89 -11.14
C ALA A 50 -0.06 8.03 -10.95
N LEU A 51 0.49 7.50 -9.83
CA LEU A 51 1.93 7.46 -9.58
C LEU A 51 2.64 6.54 -10.58
N LEU A 52 2.06 5.39 -10.92
CA LEU A 52 2.60 4.49 -11.93
C LEU A 52 2.79 5.16 -13.29
N GLY A 53 1.73 5.77 -13.80
CA GLY A 53 1.78 6.51 -15.06
C GLY A 53 2.68 7.74 -14.97
N GLY A 54 2.55 8.50 -13.86
CA GLY A 54 3.30 9.73 -13.64
C GLY A 54 4.81 9.51 -13.54
N THR A 55 5.26 8.50 -12.78
CA THR A 55 6.68 8.18 -12.64
C THR A 55 7.29 7.72 -13.97
N THR A 56 6.56 6.93 -14.76
CA THR A 56 7.00 6.51 -16.10
C THR A 56 7.17 7.72 -17.02
N LEU A 57 6.16 8.60 -17.07
CA LEU A 57 6.22 9.84 -17.85
C LEU A 57 7.35 10.76 -17.38
N PHE A 58 7.54 10.89 -16.07
CA PHE A 58 8.59 11.71 -15.49
C PHE A 58 10.00 11.18 -15.82
N GLY A 59 10.21 9.85 -15.76
CA GLY A 59 11.44 9.21 -16.19
C GLY A 59 11.74 9.47 -17.67
N LEU A 60 10.71 9.35 -18.53
CA LEU A 60 10.82 9.66 -19.96
C LEU A 60 11.19 11.13 -20.22
N LEU A 61 10.52 12.07 -19.56
CA LEU A 61 10.74 13.51 -19.74
C LEU A 61 12.14 13.96 -19.30
N LEU A 62 12.68 13.36 -18.25
CA LEU A 62 14.02 13.69 -17.73
C LEU A 62 15.13 12.83 -18.34
N GLY A 63 14.80 11.83 -19.16
CA GLY A 63 15.76 10.86 -19.68
C GLY A 63 16.41 9.99 -18.58
N LEU A 64 15.77 9.89 -17.41
CA LEU A 64 16.27 9.10 -16.29
C LEU A 64 15.66 7.69 -16.34
N PRO A 65 16.44 6.63 -16.10
CA PRO A 65 15.95 5.26 -16.04
C PRO A 65 15.22 5.01 -14.71
N ILE A 66 14.16 5.77 -14.44
CA ILE A 66 13.34 5.63 -13.25
C ILE A 66 12.36 4.48 -13.50
N ASP A 67 12.51 3.43 -12.72
CA ASP A 67 11.66 2.24 -12.80
C ASP A 67 10.97 2.00 -11.46
N ILE A 68 9.73 1.56 -11.51
CA ILE A 68 8.90 1.35 -10.34
C ILE A 68 9.16 -0.05 -9.80
N ARG A 69 9.83 -0.11 -8.65
CA ARG A 69 10.13 -1.36 -7.96
C ARG A 69 9.05 -1.65 -6.93
N HIS A 70 8.00 -2.34 -7.36
CA HIS A 70 7.00 -2.92 -6.47
C HIS A 70 7.11 -4.45 -6.44
N VAL A 71 6.86 -5.05 -5.27
CA VAL A 71 7.02 -6.50 -5.08
C VAL A 71 6.12 -7.30 -6.03
N ALA A 72 4.87 -6.88 -6.21
CA ALA A 72 3.93 -7.56 -7.10
C ALA A 72 4.40 -7.56 -8.56
N PHE A 73 4.88 -6.42 -9.08
CA PHE A 73 5.40 -6.33 -10.45
C PHE A 73 6.69 -7.11 -10.60
N SER A 74 7.58 -7.03 -9.62
CA SER A 74 8.86 -7.74 -9.65
C SER A 74 8.63 -9.26 -9.66
N SER A 75 7.73 -9.77 -8.83
CA SER A 75 7.32 -11.19 -8.85
C SER A 75 6.70 -11.59 -10.20
N ALA A 76 5.84 -10.75 -10.77
CA ALA A 76 5.23 -11.01 -12.08
C ALA A 76 6.30 -11.07 -13.19
N PHE A 77 7.26 -10.15 -13.21
CA PHE A 77 8.36 -10.15 -14.19
C PHE A 77 9.26 -11.38 -14.06
N VAL A 78 9.54 -11.84 -12.83
CA VAL A 78 10.26 -13.10 -12.64
C VAL A 78 9.46 -14.27 -13.22
N GLY A 79 8.15 -14.32 -13.01
CA GLY A 79 7.29 -15.35 -13.60
C GLY A 79 7.30 -15.32 -15.13
N VAL A 80 7.14 -14.13 -15.73
CA VAL A 80 7.21 -13.94 -17.19
C VAL A 80 8.58 -14.36 -17.74
N ALA A 81 9.67 -14.01 -17.06
CA ALA A 81 11.01 -14.38 -17.47
C ALA A 81 11.23 -15.90 -17.41
N LEU A 82 10.74 -16.57 -16.37
CA LEU A 82 10.83 -18.03 -16.24
C LEU A 82 10.07 -18.76 -17.35
N VAL A 83 8.85 -18.30 -17.66
CA VAL A 83 8.06 -18.84 -18.77
C VAL A 83 8.72 -18.56 -20.12
N GLY A 84 9.25 -17.35 -20.32
CA GLY A 84 9.96 -16.97 -21.55
C GLY A 84 11.29 -17.70 -21.75
N LEU A 85 11.84 -18.29 -20.69
CA LEU A 85 13.02 -19.16 -20.72
C LEU A 85 12.65 -20.65 -20.79
N ASP A 86 11.38 -21.01 -21.02
CA ASP A 86 10.89 -22.41 -21.00
C ASP A 86 11.28 -23.16 -19.71
N PHE A 87 11.32 -22.46 -18.58
CA PHE A 87 11.80 -22.98 -17.29
C PHE A 87 13.25 -23.53 -17.30
N SER A 88 14.03 -23.22 -18.34
CA SER A 88 15.44 -23.62 -18.47
C SER A 88 16.43 -22.66 -17.78
N ALA A 89 15.91 -21.72 -16.98
CA ALA A 89 16.72 -20.74 -16.27
C ALA A 89 17.69 -21.41 -15.28
N HIS A 90 18.95 -20.95 -15.28
CA HIS A 90 19.95 -21.46 -14.33
C HIS A 90 19.53 -21.17 -12.88
N LEU A 91 19.69 -22.16 -11.99
CA LEU A 91 19.23 -22.07 -10.59
C LEU A 91 19.78 -20.82 -9.87
N SER A 92 21.03 -20.43 -10.16
CA SER A 92 21.61 -19.21 -9.58
C SER A 92 20.84 -17.95 -9.96
N ALA A 93 20.36 -17.83 -11.19
CA ALA A 93 19.59 -16.68 -11.65
C ALA A 93 18.23 -16.61 -10.94
N VAL A 94 17.58 -17.77 -10.74
CA VAL A 94 16.31 -17.87 -10.01
C VAL A 94 16.48 -17.44 -8.55
N VAL A 95 17.55 -17.89 -7.89
CA VAL A 95 17.86 -17.51 -6.50
C VAL A 95 18.10 -16.00 -6.39
N TRP A 96 18.91 -15.42 -7.29
CA TRP A 96 19.15 -13.97 -7.30
C TRP A 96 17.88 -13.17 -7.56
N ALA A 97 17.04 -13.63 -8.49
CA ALA A 97 15.74 -13.01 -8.76
C ALA A 97 14.82 -13.05 -7.54
N ALA A 98 14.75 -14.19 -6.85
CA ALA A 98 13.95 -14.33 -5.63
C ALA A 98 14.46 -13.44 -4.49
N LEU A 99 15.78 -13.35 -4.29
CA LEU A 99 16.38 -12.43 -3.32
C LEU A 99 16.10 -10.97 -3.67
N GLY A 100 16.20 -10.60 -4.94
CA GLY A 100 15.87 -9.26 -5.42
C GLY A 100 14.40 -8.89 -5.15
N VAL A 101 13.46 -9.79 -5.47
CA VAL A 101 12.03 -9.61 -5.17
C VAL A 101 11.81 -9.48 -3.66
N GLY A 102 12.47 -10.32 -2.85
CA GLY A 102 12.40 -10.25 -1.39
C GLY A 102 12.88 -8.91 -0.84
N MET A 103 14.00 -8.39 -1.34
CA MET A 103 14.53 -7.08 -0.96
C MET A 103 13.58 -5.94 -1.34
N ILE A 104 13.04 -5.98 -2.56
CA ILE A 104 12.05 -5.00 -3.01
C ILE A 104 10.82 -5.04 -2.10
N GLY A 105 10.30 -6.23 -1.79
CA GLY A 105 9.19 -6.42 -0.86
C GLY A 105 9.49 -5.88 0.55
N PHE A 106 10.67 -6.13 1.07
CA PHE A 106 11.11 -5.60 2.36
C PHE A 106 11.08 -4.07 2.39
N ILE A 107 11.64 -3.41 1.36
CA ILE A 107 11.65 -1.94 1.26
C ILE A 107 10.21 -1.41 1.11
N ASN A 108 9.41 -2.02 0.24
CA ASN A 108 8.02 -1.64 -0.02
C ASN A 108 7.18 -1.66 1.28
N LEU A 109 7.30 -2.75 2.05
CA LEU A 109 6.59 -2.91 3.32
C LEU A 109 7.11 -1.93 4.38
N SER A 110 8.43 -1.84 4.53
CA SER A 110 9.07 -1.00 5.57
C SER A 110 8.72 0.47 5.40
N VAL A 111 8.83 1.00 4.17
CA VAL A 111 8.51 2.40 3.88
C VAL A 111 7.01 2.67 4.08
N SER A 112 6.14 1.80 3.57
CA SER A 112 4.69 1.97 3.72
C SER A 112 4.24 1.90 5.18
N PHE A 113 4.79 0.95 5.94
CA PHE A 113 4.53 0.83 7.37
C PHE A 113 5.03 2.04 8.15
N ALA A 114 6.25 2.52 7.86
CA ALA A 114 6.81 3.70 8.53
C ALA A 114 5.96 4.95 8.28
N LEU A 115 5.52 5.18 7.03
CA LEU A 115 4.64 6.30 6.70
C LEU A 115 3.26 6.17 7.36
N ALA A 116 2.67 4.97 7.35
CA ALA A 116 1.39 4.73 7.99
C ALA A 116 1.48 4.95 9.52
N LEU A 117 2.57 4.50 10.14
CA LEU A 117 2.83 4.71 11.56
C LEU A 117 3.04 6.20 11.87
N ASP A 118 3.80 6.93 11.05
CA ASP A 118 4.00 8.38 11.20
C ASP A 118 2.65 9.13 11.16
N VAL A 119 1.82 8.85 10.16
CA VAL A 119 0.47 9.46 10.05
C VAL A 119 -0.40 9.11 11.25
N ALA A 120 -0.39 7.85 11.68
CA ALA A 120 -1.17 7.41 12.85
C ALA A 120 -0.73 8.12 14.14
N LEU A 121 0.58 8.30 14.35
CA LEU A 121 1.11 8.98 15.54
C LEU A 121 0.86 10.49 15.49
N ARG A 122 1.06 11.13 14.33
CA ARG A 122 0.73 12.55 14.13
C ARG A 122 -0.74 12.84 14.39
N SER A 123 -1.65 11.94 13.99
CA SER A 123 -3.09 12.08 14.25
C SER A 123 -3.43 12.10 15.75
N ARG A 124 -2.56 11.57 16.61
CA ARG A 124 -2.72 11.56 18.07
C ARG A 124 -1.97 12.70 18.78
N GLN A 125 -1.43 13.67 18.05
CA GLN A 125 -0.68 14.83 18.59
C GLN A 125 0.46 14.43 19.54
N VAL A 126 1.09 13.27 19.29
CA VAL A 126 2.24 12.81 20.08
C VAL A 126 3.44 13.73 19.82
N SER A 127 4.15 14.17 20.87
CA SER A 127 5.27 15.11 20.70
C SER A 127 6.46 14.46 20.00
N ASP A 128 7.26 15.25 19.28
CA ASP A 128 8.43 14.77 18.53
C ASP A 128 9.44 13.99 19.39
N ALA A 129 9.51 14.27 20.69
CA ALA A 129 10.37 13.56 21.64
C ALA A 129 9.86 12.14 21.95
N GLN A 130 8.54 11.95 22.04
CA GLN A 130 7.92 10.65 22.27
C GLN A 130 8.02 9.76 21.02
N TRP A 131 8.03 10.34 19.82
CA TRP A 131 8.22 9.63 18.55
C TRP A 131 9.56 8.89 18.48
N ARG A 132 10.68 9.53 18.85
CA ARG A 132 12.01 8.89 18.81
C ARG A 132 12.09 7.66 19.71
N THR A 133 11.52 7.76 20.91
CA THR A 133 11.46 6.65 21.87
C THR A 133 10.59 5.53 21.35
N LEU A 134 9.41 5.85 20.78
CA LEU A 134 8.51 4.83 20.24
C LEU A 134 9.10 4.14 19.01
N GLY A 135 9.71 4.89 18.09
CA GLY A 135 10.39 4.33 16.91
C GLY A 135 11.52 3.39 17.31
N ARG A 136 12.30 3.74 18.35
CA ARG A 136 13.34 2.86 18.90
C ARG A 136 12.75 1.60 19.53
N SER A 137 11.67 1.71 20.30
CA SER A 137 10.97 0.55 20.88
C SER A 137 10.36 -0.36 19.82
N VAL A 138 9.78 0.20 18.76
CA VAL A 138 9.24 -0.59 17.62
C VAL A 138 10.36 -1.29 16.88
N LEU A 139 11.48 -0.61 16.63
CA LEU A 139 12.64 -1.21 15.98
C LEU A 139 13.27 -2.31 16.86
N GLU A 140 13.41 -2.08 18.17
CA GLU A 140 13.87 -3.09 19.12
C GLU A 140 12.91 -4.28 19.19
N HIS A 141 11.60 -4.06 19.15
CA HIS A 141 10.61 -5.13 19.15
C HIS A 141 10.63 -5.92 17.83
N LEU A 142 10.76 -5.24 16.69
CA LEU A 142 10.90 -5.88 15.38
C LEU A 142 12.18 -6.73 15.28
N LEU A 143 13.30 -6.24 15.82
CA LEU A 143 14.58 -6.96 15.83
C LEU A 143 14.58 -8.14 16.82
N ARG A 144 13.94 -7.98 17.99
CA ARG A 144 13.90 -9.01 19.03
C ARG A 144 12.84 -10.08 18.78
N ARG A 145 11.69 -9.71 18.22
CA ARG A 145 10.54 -10.60 17.99
C ARG A 145 9.82 -10.26 16.66
N PRO A 146 10.47 -10.51 15.52
CA PRO A 146 9.84 -10.26 14.21
C PRO A 146 8.58 -11.10 14.02
N MET A 147 8.52 -12.30 14.61
CA MET A 147 7.37 -13.18 14.50
C MET A 147 6.08 -12.62 15.12
N ASP A 148 6.17 -11.75 16.13
CA ASP A 148 4.98 -11.13 16.75
C ASP A 148 4.26 -10.17 15.77
N PHE A 149 4.94 -9.72 14.71
CA PHE A 149 4.32 -8.93 13.63
C PHE A 149 3.63 -9.80 12.56
N PHE A 150 4.06 -11.05 12.39
CA PHE A 150 3.52 -11.95 11.37
C PHE A 150 2.49 -12.94 11.92
N LEU A 151 2.58 -13.28 13.21
CA LEU A 151 1.72 -14.23 13.88
C LEU A 151 0.93 -13.51 14.99
N PRO A 152 -0.40 -13.70 15.05
CA PRO A 152 -1.17 -13.18 16.17
C PRO A 152 -0.63 -13.81 17.47
N PRO A 153 -0.50 -13.03 18.56
CA PRO A 153 -0.05 -13.56 19.83
C PRO A 153 -0.96 -14.72 20.22
N ARG A 154 -0.34 -15.84 20.63
CA ARG A 154 -1.08 -17.00 21.16
C ARG A 154 -1.91 -16.50 22.33
N LYS A 155 -3.25 -16.62 22.24
CA LYS A 155 -4.16 -16.36 23.36
C LYS A 155 -3.71 -17.24 24.53
N GLY A 156 -3.04 -16.65 25.53
CA GLY A 156 -2.51 -17.40 26.66
C GLY A 156 -1.45 -16.65 27.46
N ALA A 157 -1.87 -15.58 28.15
CA ALA A 157 -1.51 -15.24 29.53
C ALA A 157 -2.27 -13.96 29.89
N GLU A 158 -3.09 -14.07 30.93
CA GLU A 158 -3.87 -13.00 31.56
C GLU A 158 -3.00 -11.84 32.05
#